data_AF-A0A964AJK7-F1
#
_entry.id   AF-A0A964AJK7-F1
#
_cell.length_a   1.000
_cell.length_b   1.000
_cell.length_c   1.000
_cell.angle_alpha   90.00
_cell.angle_beta   90.00
_cell.angle_gamma   90.00
#
_symmetry.space_group_name_H-M   'P 1'
#
loop_
_entity.id
_entity.type
_entity.pdbx_description
1 polymer ?
#
loop_
_entity_poly.entity_id
_entity_poly.type
_entity_poly.pdbx_seq_one_letter_code
_entity_poly.pdbx_strand_id
1 'polypeptide(L)'
;MTRSTLWLLLVALLALGADTDRDARGWHKGSPAARTAQILAPLEAVPVELPAFVADRVTRTTFLYYFSPTCPHCRATIPEVIALHGEIGDRVDFLGVAAATATARQISAFNKEFDVPFPVLHDAGRDFAEAVGARSTPTVVIVEPRDGGFVARDAYYPWRAGAGLMVKLSLWPEQPFSHFKPGTYLGPQACGACHEDELLSWTLTHHAIAYRTLYMRDKAEDPKCVGCHVTGLGQPSGFVMGDHGSMMANVTCESCHSPGGPHDGEAVDAREACAGCHDAEHSIAFSLEKGLPHIDHYLASHLTDAEQEARWQALVGGEAERPLLAFPEGANVGAAACQSCHPAEVQAWQGSVHGHAMERLDRKQQKDPDCVRCHATPSRTAMGTRQIEDYRVDESVGCESCHGPGERHVASPTPSNILGLGASCPECVIEEVCTSCHTPRWDADWSLEERLGAVKGHGPAR
;
A
#
# COMPACT_ATOMS: atom_id res chain seq x y z
N MET A 1 62.16 35.50 -28.32
CA MET A 1 61.37 34.48 -29.06
C MET A 1 60.66 33.64 -28.03
N THR A 2 59.35 33.83 -27.96
CA THR A 2 58.41 33.37 -26.91
C THR A 2 58.20 31.86 -26.95
N ARG A 3 58.55 31.16 -25.86
CA ARG A 3 58.15 29.76 -25.64
C ARG A 3 56.74 29.74 -25.05
N SER A 4 55.78 29.35 -25.88
CA SER A 4 54.39 29.12 -25.49
C SER A 4 54.29 27.81 -24.72
N THR A 5 53.90 27.87 -23.45
CA THR A 5 53.45 26.73 -22.65
C THR A 5 52.02 26.40 -23.02
N LEU A 6 51.82 25.33 -23.79
CA LEU A 6 50.49 24.75 -24.02
C LEU A 6 50.10 23.94 -22.78
N TRP A 7 49.17 24.47 -21.98
CA TRP A 7 48.46 23.70 -20.98
C TRP A 7 47.38 22.87 -21.69
N LEU A 8 47.58 21.55 -21.73
CA LEU A 8 46.55 20.59 -22.12
C LEU A 8 45.51 20.50 -20.99
N LEU A 9 44.39 21.22 -21.15
CA LEU A 9 43.17 20.98 -20.39
C LEU A 9 42.63 19.60 -20.77
N LEU A 10 42.87 18.61 -19.91
CA LEU A 10 42.14 17.35 -19.89
C LEU A 10 40.69 17.66 -19.47
N VAL A 11 39.81 17.81 -20.45
CA VAL A 11 38.36 17.78 -20.23
C VAL A 11 38.01 16.35 -19.88
N ALA A 12 37.80 16.08 -18.59
CA ALA A 12 37.17 14.85 -18.14
C ALA A 12 35.71 14.86 -18.63
N LEU A 13 35.45 14.16 -19.73
CA LEU A 13 34.11 13.73 -20.09
C LEU A 13 33.65 12.75 -19.01
N LEU A 14 32.91 13.27 -18.02
CA LEU A 14 32.03 12.46 -17.19
C LEU A 14 30.99 11.85 -18.15
N ALA A 15 31.26 10.62 -18.59
CA ALA A 15 30.22 9.79 -19.14
C ALA A 15 29.19 9.59 -18.03
N LEU A 16 28.02 10.20 -18.19
CA LEU A 16 26.80 9.77 -17.50
C LEU A 16 26.63 8.30 -17.89
N GLY A 17 27.05 7.40 -17.01
CA GLY A 17 26.75 5.98 -17.18
C GLY A 17 25.25 5.86 -17.28
N ALA A 18 24.75 5.30 -18.38
CA ALA A 18 23.37 4.84 -18.42
C ALA A 18 23.20 3.92 -17.20
N ASP A 19 22.20 4.20 -16.36
CA ASP A 19 21.86 3.36 -15.23
C ASP A 19 21.44 1.99 -15.79
N THR A 20 22.39 1.06 -15.88
CA THR A 20 22.19 -0.25 -16.53
C THR A 20 21.30 -1.15 -15.70
N ASP A 21 20.90 -0.70 -14.51
CA ASP A 21 20.11 -1.49 -13.57
C ASP A 21 18.61 -1.33 -13.76
N ARG A 22 18.18 -0.36 -14.57
CA ARG A 22 16.77 -0.10 -14.87
C ARG A 22 16.34 -0.58 -16.24
N ASP A 23 15.08 -1.01 -16.35
CA ASP A 23 14.45 -1.35 -17.62
C ASP A 23 13.80 -0.12 -18.31
N ALA A 24 13.15 -0.33 -19.45
CA ALA A 24 12.51 0.75 -20.23
C ALA A 24 11.34 1.44 -19.51
N ARG A 25 10.81 0.85 -18.43
CA ARG A 25 9.78 1.43 -17.57
C ARG A 25 10.39 2.23 -16.41
N GLY A 26 11.71 2.17 -16.24
CA GLY A 26 12.44 2.78 -15.14
C GLY A 26 12.51 1.90 -13.88
N TRP A 27 12.10 0.62 -13.96
CA TRP A 27 12.11 -0.31 -12.83
C TRP A 27 13.46 -0.97 -12.67
N HIS A 28 13.88 -1.22 -11.44
CA HIS A 28 15.06 -2.04 -11.18
C HIS A 28 14.86 -3.46 -11.71
N LYS A 29 15.95 -4.09 -12.13
CA LYS A 29 15.95 -5.49 -12.55
C LYS A 29 15.79 -6.41 -11.34
N GLY A 30 15.06 -7.50 -11.53
CA GLY A 30 14.89 -8.53 -10.51
C GLY A 30 14.37 -9.82 -11.10
N SER A 31 14.35 -10.87 -10.28
CA SER A 31 13.83 -12.19 -10.66
C SER A 31 12.55 -12.45 -9.90
N PRO A 32 11.39 -12.57 -10.59
CA PRO A 32 10.14 -12.82 -9.92
C PRO A 32 10.20 -14.11 -9.11
N ALA A 33 9.63 -14.09 -7.90
CA ALA A 33 9.51 -15.27 -7.06
C ALA A 33 10.85 -15.99 -6.76
N ALA A 34 11.95 -15.24 -6.61
CA ALA A 34 13.31 -15.78 -6.53
C ALA A 34 13.51 -16.88 -5.46
N ARG A 35 12.67 -16.90 -4.41
CA ARG A 35 12.76 -17.86 -3.30
C ARG A 35 11.88 -19.09 -3.44
N THR A 36 11.13 -19.24 -4.54
CA THR A 36 10.16 -20.33 -4.71
C THR A 36 10.75 -21.71 -4.41
N ALA A 37 11.95 -22.01 -4.94
CA ALA A 37 12.61 -23.29 -4.71
C ALA A 37 12.97 -23.54 -3.23
N GLN A 38 13.33 -22.48 -2.50
CA GLN A 38 13.63 -22.55 -1.08
C GLN A 38 12.36 -22.80 -0.25
N ILE A 39 11.27 -22.11 -0.58
CA ILE A 39 9.99 -22.24 0.12
C ILE A 39 9.37 -23.62 -0.09
N LEU A 40 9.52 -24.18 -1.29
CA LEU A 40 8.99 -25.51 -1.62
C LEU A 40 9.93 -26.66 -1.21
N ALA A 41 11.11 -26.37 -0.68
CA ALA A 41 12.01 -27.40 -0.20
C ALA A 41 11.40 -28.11 1.03
N PRO A 42 11.47 -29.45 1.12
CA PRO A 42 10.97 -30.18 2.28
C PRO A 42 11.63 -29.70 3.57
N LEU A 43 10.82 -29.39 4.58
CA LEU A 43 11.32 -29.06 5.92
C LEU A 43 11.83 -30.33 6.63
N GLU A 44 12.95 -30.19 7.33
CA GLU A 44 13.46 -31.25 8.19
C GLU A 44 12.58 -31.39 9.44
N ALA A 45 12.04 -32.58 9.66
CA ALA A 45 11.20 -32.83 10.81
C ALA A 45 12.03 -32.91 12.10
N VAL A 46 11.61 -32.18 13.14
CA VAL A 46 12.33 -32.07 14.41
C VAL A 46 11.65 -32.92 15.49
N PRO A 47 12.37 -33.79 16.21
CA PRO A 47 11.80 -34.53 17.35
C PRO A 47 11.14 -33.61 18.37
N VAL A 48 9.96 -33.98 18.86
CA VAL A 48 9.22 -33.22 19.88
C VAL A 48 8.62 -34.16 20.93
N GLU A 49 8.80 -33.80 22.20
CA GLU A 49 8.24 -34.53 23.34
C GLU A 49 6.92 -33.88 23.75
N LEU A 50 5.80 -34.44 23.32
CA LEU A 50 4.47 -33.93 23.68
C LEU A 50 4.06 -34.40 25.08
N PRO A 51 3.43 -33.54 25.91
CA PRO A 51 2.88 -33.97 27.18
C PRO A 51 1.73 -34.97 26.98
N ALA A 52 1.56 -35.91 27.91
CA ALA A 52 0.64 -37.04 27.77
C ALA A 52 -0.79 -36.62 27.34
N PHE A 53 -1.33 -35.54 27.93
CA PHE A 53 -2.68 -35.07 27.62
C PHE A 53 -2.88 -34.63 26.16
N VAL A 54 -1.80 -34.26 25.46
CA VAL A 54 -1.79 -33.96 24.01
C VAL A 54 -1.39 -35.20 23.22
N ALA A 55 -0.32 -35.89 23.64
CA ALA A 55 0.19 -37.09 22.98
C ALA A 55 -0.89 -38.17 22.78
N ASP A 56 -1.74 -38.39 23.78
CA ASP A 56 -2.86 -39.35 23.75
C ASP A 56 -3.91 -39.04 22.67
N ARG A 57 -3.88 -37.84 22.07
CA ARG A 57 -4.80 -37.39 21.01
C ARG A 57 -4.17 -37.33 19.62
N VAL A 58 -2.85 -37.47 19.52
CA VAL A 58 -2.13 -37.39 18.24
C VAL A 58 -1.95 -38.80 17.68
N THR A 59 -2.80 -39.18 16.74
CA THR A 59 -2.76 -40.54 16.12
C THR A 59 -2.29 -40.54 14.67
N ARG A 60 -2.30 -39.37 14.03
CA ARG A 60 -1.79 -39.10 12.68
C ARG A 60 -1.30 -37.65 12.62
N THR A 61 -1.00 -37.14 11.44
CA THR A 61 -0.66 -35.73 11.24
C THR A 61 -1.71 -34.82 11.88
N THR A 62 -1.28 -34.01 12.85
CA THR A 62 -2.16 -33.19 13.67
C THR A 62 -1.71 -31.73 13.67
N PHE A 63 -2.63 -30.83 13.38
CA PHE A 63 -2.51 -29.38 13.50
C PHE A 63 -2.84 -28.97 14.94
N LEU A 64 -1.81 -28.55 15.70
CA LEU A 64 -1.94 -28.10 17.08
C LEU A 64 -2.03 -26.57 17.12
N TYR A 65 -3.19 -26.03 17.46
CA TYR A 65 -3.44 -24.59 17.57
C TYR A 65 -3.35 -24.13 19.02
N TYR A 66 -2.24 -23.52 19.42
CA TYR A 66 -2.05 -22.94 20.75
C TYR A 66 -2.58 -21.51 20.81
N PHE A 67 -3.52 -21.24 21.71
CA PHE A 67 -4.23 -19.96 21.72
C PHE A 67 -4.70 -19.53 23.10
N SER A 68 -5.08 -18.26 23.23
CA SER A 68 -5.80 -17.76 24.40
C SER A 68 -7.19 -17.25 23.96
N PRO A 69 -8.29 -17.70 24.61
CA PRO A 69 -9.66 -17.30 24.25
C PRO A 69 -9.93 -15.79 24.26
N THR A 70 -9.18 -15.03 25.05
CA THR A 70 -9.31 -13.58 25.19
C THR A 70 -8.24 -12.79 24.45
N CYS A 71 -7.31 -13.46 23.75
CA CYS A 71 -6.31 -12.79 22.95
C CYS A 71 -6.94 -12.24 21.65
N PRO A 72 -6.85 -10.93 21.38
CA PRO A 72 -7.42 -10.35 20.15
C PRO A 72 -6.90 -11.02 18.87
N HIS A 73 -5.60 -11.34 18.81
CA HIS A 73 -5.02 -12.03 17.64
C HIS A 73 -5.54 -13.46 17.47
N CYS A 74 -5.76 -14.20 18.55
CA CYS A 74 -6.34 -15.54 18.47
C CYS A 74 -7.78 -15.48 17.94
N ARG A 75 -8.57 -14.54 18.46
CA ARG A 75 -9.95 -14.30 18.03
C ARG A 75 -10.05 -13.83 16.57
N ALA A 76 -9.06 -13.06 16.09
CA ALA A 76 -9.00 -12.64 14.70
C ALA A 76 -8.60 -13.79 13.74
N THR A 77 -7.76 -14.73 14.18
CA THR A 77 -7.24 -15.81 13.31
C THR A 77 -8.06 -17.09 13.33
N ILE A 78 -8.87 -17.33 14.37
CA ILE A 78 -9.65 -18.58 14.49
C ILE A 78 -10.62 -18.83 13.33
N PRO A 79 -11.30 -17.83 12.70
CA PRO A 79 -12.16 -18.11 11.56
C PRO A 79 -11.40 -18.75 10.40
N GLU A 80 -10.14 -18.35 10.15
CA GLU A 80 -9.29 -18.96 9.13
C GLU A 80 -8.88 -20.38 9.50
N VAL A 81 -8.54 -20.65 10.77
CA VAL A 81 -8.21 -22.01 11.22
C VAL A 81 -9.40 -22.95 11.06
N ILE A 82 -10.62 -22.46 11.30
CA ILE A 82 -11.87 -23.20 11.09
C ILE A 82 -12.09 -23.45 9.59
N ALA A 83 -11.89 -22.44 8.75
CA ALA A 83 -11.97 -22.60 7.30
C ALA A 83 -10.95 -23.65 6.80
N LEU A 84 -9.70 -23.59 7.28
CA LEU A 84 -8.66 -24.56 6.95
C LEU A 84 -9.05 -25.97 7.41
N HIS A 85 -9.59 -26.13 8.63
CA HIS A 85 -10.15 -27.41 9.08
C HIS A 85 -11.23 -27.93 8.11
N GLY A 86 -12.12 -27.07 7.61
CA GLY A 86 -13.11 -27.45 6.60
C GLY A 86 -12.51 -27.90 5.27
N GLU A 87 -11.30 -27.44 4.91
CA GLU A 87 -10.60 -27.84 3.69
C GLU A 87 -9.79 -29.14 3.84
N ILE A 88 -9.15 -29.34 5.00
CA ILE A 88 -8.13 -30.38 5.19
C ILE A 88 -8.38 -31.36 6.33
N GLY A 89 -9.45 -31.19 7.11
CA GLY A 89 -9.79 -31.99 8.30
C GLY A 89 -9.93 -33.49 8.04
N ASP A 90 -10.34 -33.88 6.83
CA ASP A 90 -10.40 -35.30 6.43
C ASP A 90 -9.01 -35.97 6.40
N ARG A 91 -7.95 -35.18 6.23
CA ARG A 91 -6.56 -35.65 6.08
C ARG A 91 -5.65 -35.29 7.26
N VAL A 92 -6.00 -34.27 8.03
CA VAL A 92 -5.22 -33.74 9.16
C VAL A 92 -6.15 -33.57 10.36
N ASP A 93 -5.75 -34.08 11.53
CA ASP A 93 -6.51 -33.84 12.76
C ASP A 93 -6.26 -32.42 13.27
N PHE A 94 -7.26 -31.77 13.84
CA PHE A 94 -7.11 -30.45 14.47
C PHE A 94 -7.31 -30.57 15.97
N LEU A 95 -6.47 -29.89 16.73
CA LEU A 95 -6.55 -29.85 18.18
C LEU A 95 -6.22 -28.46 18.67
N GLY A 96 -7.18 -27.81 19.33
CA GLY A 96 -6.92 -26.56 20.03
C GLY A 96 -6.27 -26.84 21.39
N VAL A 97 -5.30 -26.02 21.76
CA VAL A 97 -4.66 -26.06 23.08
C VAL A 97 -4.75 -24.66 23.69
N ALA A 98 -5.70 -24.49 24.62
CA ALA A 98 -5.90 -23.22 25.31
C ALA A 98 -4.79 -23.00 26.34
N ALA A 99 -4.20 -21.81 26.32
CA ALA A 99 -3.13 -21.39 27.22
C ALA A 99 -3.52 -21.49 28.70
N ALA A 100 -2.53 -21.65 29.58
CA ALA A 100 -2.72 -21.79 31.03
C ALA A 100 -3.60 -20.70 31.66
N THR A 101 -3.54 -19.47 31.14
CA THR A 101 -4.32 -18.33 31.64
C THR A 101 -5.82 -18.39 31.32
N ALA A 102 -6.24 -19.30 30.44
CA ALA A 102 -7.63 -19.49 30.08
C ALA A 102 -8.41 -20.21 31.20
N THR A 103 -9.63 -19.74 31.48
CA THR A 103 -10.59 -20.44 32.34
C THR A 103 -11.49 -21.34 31.50
N ALA A 104 -12.04 -22.41 32.10
CA ALA A 104 -13.01 -23.29 31.43
C ALA A 104 -14.20 -22.53 30.83
N ARG A 105 -14.67 -21.47 31.51
CA ARG A 105 -15.74 -20.59 31.00
C ARG A 105 -15.32 -19.83 29.75
N GLN A 106 -14.10 -19.29 29.72
CA GLN A 106 -13.58 -18.58 28.54
C GLN A 106 -13.38 -19.52 27.35
N ILE A 107 -12.87 -20.74 27.58
CA ILE A 107 -12.73 -21.75 26.53
C ILE A 107 -14.10 -22.12 25.96
N SER A 108 -15.07 -22.41 26.83
CA SER A 108 -16.43 -22.74 26.41
C SER A 108 -17.11 -21.57 25.66
N ALA A 109 -16.92 -20.34 26.12
CA ALA A 109 -17.46 -19.16 25.46
C ALA A 109 -16.85 -18.96 24.06
N PHE A 110 -15.53 -19.10 23.93
CA PHE A 110 -14.83 -18.99 22.65
C PHE A 110 -15.26 -20.08 21.67
N ASN A 111 -15.32 -21.34 22.12
CA ASN A 111 -15.74 -22.45 21.26
C ASN A 111 -17.18 -22.26 20.76
N LYS A 112 -18.07 -21.75 21.62
CA LYS A 112 -19.45 -21.45 21.25
C LYS A 112 -19.58 -20.23 20.34
N GLU A 113 -18.77 -19.20 20.57
CA GLU A 113 -18.82 -17.97 19.79
C GLU A 113 -18.37 -18.18 18.35
N PHE A 114 -17.30 -18.95 18.15
CA PHE A 114 -16.72 -19.20 16.82
C PHE A 114 -17.14 -20.53 16.20
N ASP A 115 -18.01 -21.30 16.86
CA ASP A 115 -18.43 -22.64 16.43
C ASP A 115 -17.23 -23.57 16.12
N VAL A 116 -16.27 -23.64 17.04
CA VAL A 116 -15.01 -24.39 16.86
C VAL A 116 -15.32 -25.88 16.63
N PRO A 117 -14.96 -26.45 15.45
CA PRO A 117 -15.41 -27.79 15.04
C PRO A 117 -14.49 -28.92 15.52
N PHE A 118 -13.41 -28.60 16.23
CA PHE A 118 -12.40 -29.56 16.69
C PHE A 118 -12.23 -29.53 18.22
N PRO A 119 -11.70 -30.61 18.83
CA PRO A 119 -11.49 -30.67 20.27
C PRO A 119 -10.54 -29.57 20.77
N VAL A 120 -10.80 -29.05 21.98
CA VAL A 120 -9.94 -28.09 22.66
C VAL A 120 -9.51 -28.64 24.02
N LEU A 121 -8.21 -28.68 24.26
CA LEU A 121 -7.57 -29.03 25.53
C LEU A 121 -7.15 -27.77 26.28
N HIS A 122 -6.84 -27.92 27.57
CA HIS A 122 -6.33 -26.84 28.41
C HIS A 122 -4.92 -27.17 28.90
N ASP A 123 -3.96 -26.33 28.53
CA ASP A 123 -2.57 -26.42 28.97
C ASP A 123 -2.39 -25.75 30.33
N ALA A 124 -3.05 -26.29 31.36
CA ALA A 124 -3.09 -25.68 32.70
C ALA A 124 -1.69 -25.54 33.33
N GLY A 125 -0.80 -26.50 33.04
CA GLY A 125 0.58 -26.54 33.56
C GLY A 125 1.60 -25.76 32.74
N ARG A 126 1.24 -25.30 31.52
CA ARG A 126 2.17 -24.80 30.49
C ARG A 126 3.10 -25.87 29.91
N ASP A 127 2.86 -27.15 30.21
CA ASP A 127 3.69 -28.26 29.75
C ASP A 127 3.73 -28.33 28.22
N PHE A 128 2.60 -28.06 27.55
CA PHE A 128 2.57 -28.03 26.08
C PHE A 128 3.31 -26.83 25.52
N ALA A 129 3.06 -25.63 26.04
CA ALA A 129 3.73 -24.42 25.60
C ALA A 129 5.26 -24.53 25.75
N GLU A 130 5.74 -25.13 26.83
CA GLU A 130 7.16 -25.38 27.05
C GLU A 130 7.72 -26.43 26.08
N ALA A 131 7.01 -27.55 25.89
CA ALA A 131 7.42 -28.62 24.99
C ALA A 131 7.64 -28.16 23.54
N VAL A 132 6.78 -27.27 23.03
CA VAL A 132 6.91 -26.75 21.67
C VAL A 132 7.63 -25.41 21.60
N GLY A 133 8.03 -24.81 22.73
CA GLY A 133 8.65 -23.49 22.76
C GLY A 133 7.70 -22.34 22.38
N ALA A 134 6.39 -22.50 22.59
CA ALA A 134 5.40 -21.45 22.33
C ALA A 134 5.58 -20.28 23.31
N ARG A 135 6.09 -19.15 22.81
CA ARG A 135 6.29 -17.91 23.58
C ARG A 135 5.17 -16.90 23.43
N SER A 136 4.29 -17.08 22.44
CA SER A 136 3.16 -16.20 22.15
C SER A 136 1.97 -16.99 21.64
N THR A 137 0.81 -16.35 21.61
CA THR A 137 -0.41 -16.89 20.99
C THR A 137 -0.88 -15.92 19.90
N PRO A 138 -1.43 -16.39 18.78
CA PRO A 138 -1.59 -17.81 18.44
C PRO A 138 -0.28 -18.42 17.93
N THR A 139 -0.07 -19.71 18.21
CA THR A 139 1.03 -20.53 17.68
C THR A 139 0.46 -21.79 17.06
N VAL A 140 1.05 -22.25 15.97
CA VAL A 140 0.68 -23.52 15.34
C VAL A 140 1.90 -24.42 15.26
N VAL A 141 1.70 -25.70 15.55
CA VAL A 141 2.70 -26.75 15.31
C VAL A 141 2.01 -27.91 14.61
N ILE A 142 2.60 -28.39 13.51
CA ILE A 142 2.14 -29.56 12.79
C ILE A 142 2.99 -30.74 13.22
N VAL A 143 2.38 -31.72 13.87
CA VAL A 143 3.09 -32.88 14.42
C VAL A 143 2.67 -34.18 13.76
N GLU A 144 3.56 -35.15 13.75
CA GLU A 144 3.30 -36.51 13.28
C GLU A 144 3.83 -37.55 14.28
N PRO A 145 3.12 -38.67 14.48
CA PRO A 145 3.66 -39.80 15.22
C PRO A 145 4.83 -40.43 14.46
N ARG A 146 5.85 -40.86 15.20
CA ARG A 146 6.99 -41.65 14.73
C ARG A 146 7.29 -42.76 15.73
N ASP A 147 8.13 -43.71 15.33
CA ASP A 147 8.54 -44.80 16.22
C ASP A 147 9.14 -44.23 17.52
N GLY A 148 8.43 -44.46 18.64
CA GLY A 148 8.87 -44.02 19.96
C GLY A 148 8.59 -42.55 20.32
N GLY A 149 7.83 -41.79 19.52
CA GLY A 149 7.49 -40.41 19.87
C GLY A 149 6.80 -39.62 18.76
N PHE A 150 7.12 -38.33 18.68
CA PHE A 150 6.54 -37.41 17.70
C PHE A 150 7.63 -36.56 17.04
N VAL A 151 7.33 -36.07 15.84
CA VAL A 151 8.12 -35.04 15.18
C VAL A 151 7.25 -33.85 14.82
N ALA A 152 7.78 -32.64 14.98
CA ALA A 152 7.22 -31.43 14.40
C ALA A 152 7.69 -31.32 12.95
N ARG A 153 6.76 -31.34 12.00
CA ARG A 153 7.02 -31.17 10.56
C ARG A 153 7.15 -29.70 10.19
N ASP A 154 6.37 -28.84 10.86
CA ASP A 154 6.28 -27.41 10.56
C ASP A 154 5.75 -26.66 11.77
N ALA A 155 6.05 -25.37 11.88
CA ALA A 155 5.60 -24.54 12.99
C ALA A 155 5.56 -23.04 12.66
N TYR A 156 4.60 -22.34 13.27
CA TYR A 156 4.30 -20.93 13.02
C TYR A 156 4.30 -20.16 14.35
N TYR A 157 5.31 -19.30 14.55
CA TYR A 157 5.54 -18.51 15.76
C TYR A 157 5.62 -16.99 15.44
N PRO A 158 4.52 -16.23 15.52
CA PRO A 158 3.13 -16.64 15.73
C PRO A 158 2.45 -17.11 14.43
N TRP A 159 1.28 -17.74 14.57
CA TRP A 159 0.35 -17.94 13.45
C TRP A 159 -0.17 -16.58 12.96
N ARG A 160 -0.13 -16.37 11.65
CA ARG A 160 -0.62 -15.15 11.00
C ARG A 160 -1.71 -15.51 10.02
N ALA A 161 -2.62 -14.57 9.78
CA ALA A 161 -3.63 -14.75 8.77
C ALA A 161 -2.97 -15.01 7.39
N GLY A 162 -3.53 -15.92 6.61
CA GLY A 162 -3.02 -16.35 5.30
C GLY A 162 -2.07 -17.54 5.35
N ALA A 163 -1.64 -17.98 6.54
CA ALA A 163 -0.69 -19.09 6.67
C ALA A 163 -1.28 -20.45 6.27
N GLY A 164 -2.62 -20.57 6.15
CA GLY A 164 -3.27 -21.81 5.71
C GLY A 164 -2.78 -22.33 4.35
N LEU A 165 -2.39 -21.43 3.43
CA LEU A 165 -1.78 -21.86 2.16
C LEU A 165 -0.41 -22.52 2.39
N MET A 166 0.44 -21.94 3.24
CA MET A 166 1.77 -22.48 3.53
C MET A 166 1.68 -23.86 4.18
N VAL A 167 0.69 -24.06 5.04
CA VAL A 167 0.39 -25.38 5.63
C VAL A 167 0.10 -26.42 4.54
N LYS A 168 -0.72 -26.08 3.54
CA LYS A 168 -1.05 -26.99 2.43
C LYS A 168 0.17 -27.28 1.55
N LEU A 169 1.01 -26.27 1.28
CA LEU A 169 2.27 -26.45 0.54
C LEU A 169 3.25 -27.37 1.28
N SER A 170 3.38 -27.19 2.59
CA SER A 170 4.25 -27.98 3.46
C SER A 170 3.79 -29.44 3.58
N LEU A 171 2.47 -29.67 3.64
CA LEU A 171 1.89 -31.01 3.74
C LEU A 171 1.85 -31.77 2.41
N TRP A 172 1.62 -31.06 1.30
CA TRP A 172 1.44 -31.64 -0.04
C TRP A 172 2.25 -30.87 -1.10
N PRO A 173 3.58 -31.00 -1.07
CA PRO A 173 4.48 -30.25 -1.94
C PRO A 173 4.49 -30.74 -3.39
N GLU A 174 3.84 -31.87 -3.71
CA GLU A 174 3.92 -32.49 -5.03
C GLU A 174 3.21 -31.67 -6.12
N GLN A 175 2.20 -30.89 -5.76
CA GLN A 175 1.44 -30.01 -6.67
C GLN A 175 1.14 -28.67 -5.99
N PRO A 176 2.16 -27.83 -5.73
CA PRO A 176 2.02 -26.65 -4.89
C PRO A 176 0.98 -25.65 -5.44
N PHE A 177 0.93 -25.52 -6.76
CA PHE A 177 0.01 -24.62 -7.44
C PHE A 177 -1.45 -25.09 -7.47
N SER A 178 -1.72 -26.37 -7.20
CA SER A 178 -3.10 -26.89 -7.13
C SER A 178 -3.88 -26.37 -5.91
N HIS A 179 -3.18 -25.84 -4.91
CA HIS A 179 -3.79 -25.27 -3.70
C HIS A 179 -4.36 -23.85 -3.91
N PHE A 180 -4.05 -23.23 -5.06
CA PHE A 180 -4.52 -21.90 -5.45
C PHE A 180 -5.83 -22.04 -6.25
N LYS A 181 -6.95 -21.74 -5.61
CA LYS A 181 -8.28 -21.94 -6.19
C LYS A 181 -8.68 -20.77 -7.10
N PRO A 182 -9.24 -21.04 -8.30
CA PRO A 182 -9.81 -20.01 -9.18
C PRO A 182 -10.70 -19.00 -8.46
N GLY A 183 -10.40 -17.70 -8.64
CA GLY A 183 -11.20 -16.61 -8.11
C GLY A 183 -11.11 -16.40 -6.59
N THR A 184 -10.13 -17.03 -5.92
CA THR A 184 -9.91 -16.85 -4.48
C THR A 184 -8.85 -15.78 -4.22
N TYR A 185 -9.18 -14.83 -3.36
CA TYR A 185 -8.22 -13.84 -2.85
C TYR A 185 -7.46 -14.42 -1.66
N LEU A 186 -6.14 -14.29 -1.68
CA LEU A 186 -5.21 -14.89 -0.72
C LEU A 186 -4.47 -13.85 0.11
N GLY A 187 -4.33 -12.64 -0.43
CA GLY A 187 -3.67 -11.51 0.21
C GLY A 187 -2.16 -11.49 -0.01
N PRO A 188 -1.54 -10.33 0.23
CA PRO A 188 -0.16 -10.07 -0.16
C PRO A 188 0.85 -10.95 0.60
N GLN A 189 0.52 -11.38 1.82
CA GLN A 189 1.39 -12.24 2.62
C GLN A 189 1.54 -13.64 2.00
N ALA A 190 0.48 -14.17 1.36
CA ALA A 190 0.55 -15.44 0.66
C ALA A 190 1.52 -15.36 -0.53
N CYS A 191 1.49 -14.24 -1.27
CA CYS A 191 2.39 -13.97 -2.38
C CYS A 191 3.85 -13.83 -1.89
N GLY A 192 4.08 -13.06 -0.84
CA GLY A 192 5.41 -12.72 -0.33
C GLY A 192 6.21 -13.86 0.27
N ALA A 193 5.59 -15.02 0.49
CA ALA A 193 6.34 -16.24 0.80
C ALA A 193 7.38 -16.52 -0.31
N CYS A 194 6.93 -16.53 -1.57
CA CYS A 194 7.80 -16.75 -2.74
C CYS A 194 8.32 -15.44 -3.35
N HIS A 195 7.49 -14.39 -3.36
CA HIS A 195 7.72 -13.08 -4.00
C HIS A 195 8.16 -12.02 -2.98
N GLU A 196 9.28 -12.27 -2.29
CA GLU A 196 9.72 -11.39 -1.19
C GLU A 196 10.06 -9.98 -1.64
N ASP A 197 10.89 -9.86 -2.68
CA ASP A 197 11.38 -8.56 -3.14
C ASP A 197 10.22 -7.70 -3.64
N GLU A 198 9.25 -8.34 -4.31
CA GLU A 198 8.02 -7.70 -4.78
C GLU A 198 7.14 -7.27 -3.62
N LEU A 199 6.96 -8.11 -2.59
CA LEU A 199 6.20 -7.76 -1.40
C LEU A 199 6.86 -6.57 -0.68
N LEU A 200 8.18 -6.63 -0.46
CA LEU A 200 8.94 -5.56 0.20
C LEU A 200 8.86 -4.25 -0.58
N SER A 201 8.94 -4.31 -1.91
CA SER A 201 8.80 -3.10 -2.73
C SER A 201 7.38 -2.54 -2.68
N TRP A 202 6.36 -3.40 -2.68
CA TRP A 202 4.97 -3.00 -2.53
C TRP A 202 4.69 -2.29 -1.20
N THR A 203 5.24 -2.76 -0.06
CA THR A 203 5.00 -2.11 1.24
C THR A 203 5.50 -0.66 1.29
N LEU A 204 6.40 -0.28 0.38
CA LEU A 204 6.94 1.07 0.22
C LEU A 204 6.16 1.91 -0.81
N THR A 205 4.87 1.62 -1.03
CA THR A 205 4.01 2.35 -1.96
C THR A 205 2.77 2.95 -1.26
N HIS A 206 2.16 3.95 -1.90
CA HIS A 206 0.87 4.48 -1.46
C HIS A 206 -0.25 3.43 -1.48
N HIS A 207 -0.16 2.44 -2.39
CA HIS A 207 -1.11 1.34 -2.44
C HIS A 207 -1.13 0.51 -1.17
N ALA A 208 0.02 0.26 -0.53
CA ALA A 208 0.12 -0.51 0.71
C ALA A 208 -0.46 0.20 1.95
N ILE A 209 -0.73 1.51 1.86
CA ILE A 209 -1.38 2.29 2.93
C ILE A 209 -2.73 2.86 2.51
N ALA A 210 -3.27 2.45 1.35
CA ALA A 210 -4.46 3.04 0.77
C ALA A 210 -5.65 3.02 1.74
N TYR A 211 -5.94 1.90 2.38
CA TYR A 211 -7.08 1.80 3.30
C TYR A 211 -6.89 2.67 4.55
N ARG A 212 -5.65 2.80 5.05
CA ARG A 212 -5.32 3.70 6.16
C ARG A 212 -5.71 5.14 5.86
N THR A 213 -5.55 5.60 4.62
CA THR A 213 -5.90 6.98 4.25
C THR A 213 -7.40 7.28 4.40
N LEU A 214 -8.27 6.26 4.33
CA LEU A 214 -9.71 6.45 4.54
C LEU A 214 -10.03 6.74 6.01
N TYR A 215 -9.33 6.13 6.97
CA TYR A 215 -9.52 6.46 8.39
C TYR A 215 -9.11 7.87 8.73
N MET A 216 -8.00 8.32 8.14
CA MET A 216 -7.51 9.69 8.36
C MET A 216 -8.53 10.74 7.89
N ARG A 217 -9.51 10.33 7.09
CA ARG A 217 -10.54 11.18 6.48
C ARG A 217 -11.97 10.82 6.88
N ASP A 218 -12.16 9.86 7.80
CA ASP A 218 -13.47 9.34 8.18
C ASP A 218 -14.31 8.82 6.98
N LYS A 219 -13.65 8.14 6.04
CA LYS A 219 -14.25 7.58 4.81
C LYS A 219 -14.22 6.04 4.76
N ALA A 220 -13.79 5.37 5.82
CA ALA A 220 -13.64 3.91 5.84
C ALA A 220 -14.99 3.15 5.74
N GLU A 221 -16.11 3.85 5.94
CA GLU A 221 -17.47 3.32 5.83
C GLU A 221 -18.16 3.73 4.50
N ASP A 222 -17.52 4.53 3.65
CA ASP A 222 -18.08 4.92 2.35
C ASP A 222 -17.67 3.88 1.27
N PRO A 223 -18.60 3.05 0.76
CA PRO A 223 -18.26 2.03 -0.23
C PRO A 223 -17.69 2.61 -1.54
N LYS A 224 -17.96 3.89 -1.87
CA LYS A 224 -17.35 4.55 -3.03
C LYS A 224 -15.85 4.75 -2.84
N CYS A 225 -15.44 5.16 -1.64
CA CYS A 225 -14.03 5.31 -1.30
C CYS A 225 -13.36 3.96 -1.09
N VAL A 226 -14.03 3.06 -0.35
CA VAL A 226 -13.49 1.73 -0.05
C VAL A 226 -13.22 0.93 -1.32
N GLY A 227 -14.08 1.04 -2.34
CA GLY A 227 -13.94 0.29 -3.60
C GLY A 227 -12.60 0.44 -4.31
N CYS A 228 -11.94 1.61 -4.20
CA CYS A 228 -10.62 1.87 -4.79
C CYS A 228 -9.45 1.69 -3.80
N HIS A 229 -9.72 1.48 -2.51
CA HIS A 229 -8.72 1.49 -1.43
C HIS A 229 -8.53 0.12 -0.76
N VAL A 230 -9.25 -0.90 -1.21
CA VAL A 230 -9.14 -2.28 -0.74
C VAL A 230 -9.11 -3.25 -1.92
N THR A 231 -8.75 -4.50 -1.65
CA THR A 231 -8.72 -5.56 -2.66
C THR A 231 -10.02 -6.36 -2.68
N GLY A 232 -10.66 -6.48 -3.84
CA GLY A 232 -11.79 -7.40 -4.03
C GLY A 232 -13.08 -7.04 -3.28
N LEU A 233 -13.39 -5.76 -3.06
CA LEU A 233 -14.66 -5.37 -2.43
C LEU A 233 -15.86 -6.00 -3.15
N GLY A 234 -16.71 -6.71 -2.40
CA GLY A 234 -17.91 -7.37 -2.95
C GLY A 234 -17.64 -8.68 -3.71
N GLN A 235 -16.37 -9.09 -3.82
CA GLN A 235 -16.01 -10.38 -4.41
C GLN A 235 -15.99 -11.49 -3.34
N PRO A 236 -16.26 -12.76 -3.71
CA PRO A 236 -16.02 -13.88 -2.81
C PRO A 236 -14.58 -13.89 -2.32
N SER A 237 -14.36 -14.11 -1.02
CA SER A 237 -13.05 -14.06 -0.34
C SER A 237 -12.30 -12.71 -0.38
N GLY A 238 -12.86 -11.67 -1.02
CA GLY A 238 -12.29 -10.32 -1.02
C GLY A 238 -12.59 -9.52 0.25
N PHE A 239 -12.28 -8.22 0.23
CA PHE A 239 -12.51 -7.35 1.38
C PHE A 239 -13.98 -7.29 1.81
N VAL A 240 -14.21 -7.39 3.12
CA VAL A 240 -15.52 -7.25 3.75
C VAL A 240 -15.60 -5.91 4.48
N MET A 241 -16.64 -5.12 4.20
CA MET A 241 -16.88 -3.84 4.88
C MET A 241 -16.88 -4.01 6.41
N GLY A 242 -16.18 -3.12 7.11
CA GLY A 242 -16.00 -3.18 8.57
C GLY A 242 -14.93 -4.16 9.05
N ASP A 243 -14.37 -5.02 8.19
CA ASP A 243 -13.24 -5.88 8.55
C ASP A 243 -11.91 -5.15 8.40
N HIS A 244 -11.65 -4.28 9.38
CA HIS A 244 -10.46 -3.44 9.43
C HIS A 244 -9.14 -4.24 9.58
N GLY A 245 -9.23 -5.49 10.02
CA GLY A 245 -8.09 -6.40 10.16
C GLY A 245 -7.86 -7.28 8.92
N SER A 246 -8.65 -7.10 7.86
CA SER A 246 -8.59 -7.92 6.66
C SER A 246 -7.22 -7.86 6.00
N MET A 247 -6.73 -9.00 5.51
CA MET A 247 -5.56 -9.05 4.62
C MET A 247 -5.82 -8.38 3.27
N MET A 248 -7.09 -8.17 2.91
CA MET A 248 -7.51 -7.44 1.73
C MET A 248 -7.60 -5.93 1.96
N ALA A 249 -7.32 -5.45 3.17
CA ALA A 249 -7.14 -4.04 3.39
C ALA A 249 -5.97 -3.55 2.54
N ASN A 250 -6.14 -2.39 1.91
CA ASN A 250 -5.23 -1.77 0.94
C ASN A 250 -5.35 -2.31 -0.49
N VAL A 251 -4.73 -1.60 -1.43
CA VAL A 251 -4.60 -2.04 -2.82
C VAL A 251 -3.42 -3.01 -2.89
N THR A 252 -3.70 -4.30 -2.91
CA THR A 252 -2.70 -5.37 -2.84
C THR A 252 -2.40 -5.97 -4.21
N CYS A 253 -1.52 -6.98 -4.27
CA CYS A 253 -1.11 -7.69 -5.49
C CYS A 253 -2.32 -8.08 -6.37
N GLU A 254 -3.37 -8.58 -5.75
CA GLU A 254 -4.54 -9.15 -6.43
C GLU A 254 -5.51 -8.09 -6.98
N SER A 255 -5.28 -6.80 -6.67
CA SER A 255 -5.97 -5.69 -7.34
C SER A 255 -5.48 -5.50 -8.78
N CYS A 256 -4.22 -5.85 -9.05
CA CYS A 256 -3.56 -5.71 -10.35
C CYS A 256 -3.39 -7.04 -11.09
N HIS A 257 -3.04 -8.10 -10.36
CA HIS A 257 -2.68 -9.41 -10.91
C HIS A 257 -3.81 -10.44 -10.81
N SER A 258 -5.06 -9.98 -10.67
CA SER A 258 -6.25 -10.81 -10.44
C SER A 258 -6.20 -11.61 -9.12
N PRO A 259 -7.30 -12.29 -8.71
CA PRO A 259 -7.27 -13.16 -7.54
C PRO A 259 -6.18 -14.23 -7.68
N GLY A 260 -5.54 -14.59 -6.58
CA GLY A 260 -4.32 -15.40 -6.59
C GLY A 260 -4.45 -16.83 -7.13
N GLY A 261 -5.65 -17.30 -7.49
CA GLY A 261 -5.84 -18.61 -8.13
C GLY A 261 -6.68 -18.58 -9.42
N PRO A 262 -6.45 -19.53 -10.36
CA PRO A 262 -5.40 -20.54 -10.32
C PRO A 262 -4.03 -19.89 -10.56
N HIS A 263 -3.01 -20.31 -9.80
CA HIS A 263 -1.65 -19.80 -9.95
C HIS A 263 -0.87 -20.70 -10.91
N ASP A 264 -1.19 -20.62 -12.20
CA ASP A 264 -0.75 -21.54 -13.25
C ASP A 264 0.54 -21.14 -13.97
N GLY A 265 1.15 -20.02 -13.56
CA GLY A 265 2.37 -19.48 -14.15
C GLY A 265 2.13 -18.55 -15.34
N GLU A 266 0.87 -18.33 -15.74
CA GLU A 266 0.54 -17.34 -16.76
C GLU A 266 0.59 -15.92 -16.19
N ALA A 267 1.20 -15.01 -16.95
CA ALA A 267 1.30 -13.61 -16.54
C ALA A 267 -0.03 -12.87 -16.78
N VAL A 268 -0.44 -12.09 -15.78
CA VAL A 268 -1.59 -11.18 -15.90
C VAL A 268 -1.13 -9.82 -16.37
N ASP A 269 -1.76 -9.30 -17.42
CA ASP A 269 -1.56 -7.93 -17.86
C ASP A 269 -2.33 -6.97 -16.94
N ALA A 270 -1.60 -6.39 -15.97
CA ALA A 270 -2.17 -5.48 -14.98
C ALA A 270 -2.52 -4.08 -15.52
N ARG A 271 -2.22 -3.75 -16.79
CA ARG A 271 -2.39 -2.39 -17.31
C ARG A 271 -3.83 -1.89 -17.27
N GLU A 272 -4.80 -2.78 -17.50
CA GLU A 272 -6.21 -2.41 -17.47
C GLU A 272 -6.72 -2.19 -16.03
N ALA A 273 -6.09 -2.83 -15.04
CA ALA A 273 -6.50 -2.71 -13.64
C ALA A 273 -6.31 -1.29 -13.09
N CYS A 274 -5.33 -0.54 -13.62
CA CYS A 274 -5.08 0.83 -13.18
C CYS A 274 -6.30 1.75 -13.37
N ALA A 275 -7.00 1.61 -14.51
CA ALA A 275 -8.12 2.48 -14.87
C ALA A 275 -9.39 2.20 -14.06
N GLY A 276 -9.44 1.12 -13.29
CA GLY A 276 -10.55 0.84 -12.38
C GLY A 276 -10.62 1.79 -11.17
N CYS A 277 -9.49 2.43 -10.83
CA CYS A 277 -9.39 3.41 -9.74
C CYS A 277 -8.82 4.75 -10.20
N HIS A 278 -8.00 4.75 -11.26
CA HIS A 278 -7.37 5.95 -11.80
C HIS A 278 -8.01 6.36 -13.14
N ASP A 279 -9.00 7.24 -13.06
CA ASP A 279 -9.70 7.81 -14.21
C ASP A 279 -9.66 9.36 -14.17
N ALA A 280 -10.46 10.00 -15.03
CA ALA A 280 -10.54 11.46 -15.09
C ALA A 280 -11.23 12.10 -13.87
N GLU A 281 -12.04 11.33 -13.12
CA GLU A 281 -12.71 11.80 -11.90
C GLU A 281 -11.78 11.66 -10.69
N HIS A 282 -11.01 10.58 -10.62
CA HIS A 282 -10.23 10.20 -9.44
C HIS A 282 -8.73 10.49 -9.55
N SER A 283 -8.25 11.08 -10.65
CA SER A 283 -6.83 11.38 -10.83
C SER A 283 -6.55 12.60 -11.72
N ILE A 284 -5.46 13.30 -11.44
CA ILE A 284 -5.00 14.45 -12.22
C ILE A 284 -4.26 13.96 -13.47
N ALA A 285 -4.95 14.01 -14.61
CA ALA A 285 -4.41 13.66 -15.92
C ALA A 285 -3.66 12.31 -15.91
N PHE A 286 -4.30 11.28 -15.37
CA PHE A 286 -3.69 9.95 -15.29
C PHE A 286 -3.38 9.40 -16.68
N SER A 287 -2.20 8.80 -16.81
CA SER A 287 -1.83 7.94 -17.92
C SER A 287 -0.98 6.79 -17.38
N LEU A 288 -1.00 5.66 -18.08
CA LEU A 288 -0.12 4.53 -17.72
C LEU A 288 1.36 4.92 -17.76
N GLU A 289 1.75 5.76 -18.73
CA GLU A 289 3.12 6.29 -18.83
C GLU A 289 3.54 7.06 -17.57
N LYS A 290 2.61 7.84 -16.97
CA LYS A 290 2.84 8.56 -15.71
C LYS A 290 2.87 7.63 -14.51
N GLY A 291 2.01 6.61 -14.46
CA GLY A 291 1.85 5.75 -13.29
C GLY A 291 2.86 4.63 -13.17
N LEU A 292 3.19 3.97 -14.28
CA LEU A 292 4.02 2.76 -14.28
C LEU A 292 5.38 2.94 -13.59
N PRO A 293 6.14 4.03 -13.77
CA PRO A 293 7.44 4.20 -13.12
C PRO A 293 7.40 4.17 -11.57
N HIS A 294 6.22 4.31 -10.96
CA HIS A 294 6.05 4.33 -9.50
C HIS A 294 5.66 2.99 -8.88
N ILE A 295 5.53 1.93 -9.69
CA ILE A 295 5.23 0.56 -9.25
C ILE A 295 6.41 -0.36 -9.56
N ASP A 296 7.58 0.01 -9.05
CA ASP A 296 8.78 -0.79 -9.18
C ASP A 296 8.75 -1.96 -8.17
N HIS A 297 8.75 -3.17 -8.69
CA HIS A 297 8.64 -4.40 -7.90
C HIS A 297 9.96 -4.80 -7.23
N TYR A 298 11.07 -4.11 -7.52
CA TYR A 298 12.39 -4.42 -6.95
C TYR A 298 13.05 -3.18 -6.33
N LEU A 299 12.29 -2.11 -6.09
CA LEU A 299 12.81 -0.90 -5.45
C LEU A 299 13.46 -1.22 -4.10
N ALA A 300 12.79 -2.00 -3.24
CA ALA A 300 13.25 -2.23 -1.88
C ALA A 300 14.62 -2.93 -1.83
N SER A 301 14.87 -3.89 -2.72
CA SER A 301 16.16 -4.61 -2.76
C SER A 301 17.34 -3.74 -3.20
N HIS A 302 17.08 -2.54 -3.74
CA HIS A 302 18.08 -1.57 -4.14
C HIS A 302 18.18 -0.38 -3.17
N LEU A 303 17.47 -0.43 -2.04
CA LEU A 303 17.54 0.55 -0.95
C LEU A 303 18.19 -0.06 0.28
N THR A 304 18.97 0.75 0.99
CA THR A 304 19.44 0.40 2.34
C THR A 304 18.27 0.35 3.32
N ASP A 305 18.41 -0.40 4.42
CA ASP A 305 17.38 -0.47 5.48
C ASP A 305 16.96 0.92 5.99
N ALA A 306 17.91 1.86 6.08
CA ALA A 306 17.64 3.24 6.50
C ALA A 306 16.80 4.02 5.47
N GLU A 307 17.01 3.79 4.18
CA GLU A 307 16.22 4.40 3.11
C GLU A 307 14.81 3.80 3.03
N GLN A 308 14.70 2.48 3.20
CA GLN A 308 13.40 1.80 3.27
C GLN A 308 12.59 2.33 4.46
N GLU A 309 13.20 2.43 5.64
CA GLU A 309 12.56 2.97 6.84
C GLU A 309 12.16 4.44 6.63
N ALA A 310 13.04 5.29 6.10
CA ALA A 310 12.73 6.69 5.83
C ALA A 310 11.53 6.84 4.87
N ARG A 311 11.47 5.99 3.84
CA ARG A 311 10.36 5.98 2.88
C ARG A 311 9.06 5.50 3.53
N TRP A 312 9.11 4.44 4.33
CA TRP A 312 7.95 3.96 5.10
C TRP A 312 7.43 5.05 6.04
N GLN A 313 8.31 5.72 6.79
CA GLN A 313 7.96 6.84 7.66
C GLN A 313 7.32 8.00 6.92
N ALA A 314 7.85 8.37 5.75
CA ALA A 314 7.24 9.39 4.90
C ALA A 314 5.82 9.00 4.43
N LEU A 315 5.60 7.72 4.08
CA LEU A 315 4.28 7.22 3.69
C LEU A 315 3.30 7.29 4.85
N VAL A 316 3.66 6.74 6.02
CA VAL A 316 2.75 6.74 7.17
C VAL A 316 2.56 8.13 7.78
N GLY A 317 3.56 9.01 7.66
CA GLY A 317 3.50 10.42 8.04
C GLY A 317 2.71 11.29 7.07
N GLY A 318 2.39 10.79 5.87
CA GLY A 318 1.70 11.57 4.84
C GLY A 318 2.60 12.59 4.13
N GLU A 319 3.92 12.45 4.24
CA GLU A 319 4.94 13.33 3.65
C GLU A 319 5.53 12.78 2.34
N ALA A 320 5.23 11.51 2.02
CA ALA A 320 5.73 10.88 0.79
C ALA A 320 5.22 11.59 -0.46
N GLU A 321 6.09 11.72 -1.46
CA GLU A 321 5.74 12.30 -2.75
C GLU A 321 4.60 11.54 -3.43
N ARG A 322 3.65 12.28 -3.99
CA ARG A 322 2.49 11.76 -4.72
C ARG A 322 2.58 12.15 -6.19
N PRO A 323 3.48 11.52 -6.96
CA PRO A 323 3.80 11.96 -8.33
C PRO A 323 2.60 11.83 -9.30
N LEU A 324 1.63 10.97 -9.00
CA LEU A 324 0.37 10.90 -9.77
C LEU A 324 -0.50 12.16 -9.63
N LEU A 325 -0.23 13.03 -8.66
CA LEU A 325 -0.89 14.33 -8.52
C LEU A 325 -0.18 15.46 -9.27
N ALA A 326 1.05 15.25 -9.72
CA ALA A 326 1.78 16.28 -10.45
C ALA A 326 1.05 16.63 -11.75
N PHE A 327 0.90 17.91 -12.05
CA PHE A 327 0.41 18.35 -13.35
C PHE A 327 1.38 17.91 -14.46
N PRO A 328 0.89 17.67 -15.69
CA PRO A 328 1.77 17.43 -16.83
C PRO A 328 2.71 18.61 -17.05
N GLU A 329 3.87 18.36 -17.65
CA GLU A 329 4.78 19.44 -17.99
C GLU A 329 4.14 20.41 -19.00
N GLY A 330 4.39 21.70 -18.83
CA GLY A 330 3.84 22.74 -19.70
C GLY A 330 4.09 24.15 -19.19
N ALA A 331 4.00 25.14 -20.09
CA ALA A 331 4.10 26.53 -19.68
C ALA A 331 2.83 26.98 -18.94
N ASN A 332 3.04 27.70 -17.84
CA ASN A 332 1.97 28.43 -17.18
C ASN A 332 1.89 29.81 -17.86
N VAL A 333 0.78 30.10 -18.55
CA VAL A 333 0.60 31.27 -19.42
C VAL A 333 0.23 32.54 -18.65
N GLY A 334 -0.19 32.41 -17.39
CA GLY A 334 -0.55 33.51 -16.49
C GLY A 334 -2.01 33.95 -16.61
N ALA A 335 -2.52 34.60 -15.57
CA ALA A 335 -3.93 34.97 -15.43
C ALA A 335 -4.47 35.88 -16.56
N ALA A 336 -3.60 36.70 -17.16
CA ALA A 336 -3.98 37.58 -18.27
C ALA A 336 -4.46 36.79 -19.51
N ALA A 337 -3.92 35.59 -19.76
CA ALA A 337 -4.35 34.74 -20.86
C ALA A 337 -5.75 34.13 -20.61
N CYS A 338 -6.12 33.95 -19.34
CA CYS A 338 -7.42 33.42 -18.93
C CYS A 338 -8.54 34.46 -19.01
N GLN A 339 -8.22 35.74 -18.79
CA GLN A 339 -9.21 36.81 -18.59
C GLN A 339 -10.18 37.02 -19.76
N SER A 340 -9.76 36.76 -21.00
CA SER A 340 -10.60 36.94 -22.18
C SER A 340 -11.77 35.94 -22.26
N CYS A 341 -11.57 34.74 -21.73
CA CYS A 341 -12.56 33.66 -21.72
C CYS A 341 -13.23 33.48 -20.34
N HIS A 342 -12.51 33.76 -19.26
CA HIS A 342 -12.93 33.55 -17.86
C HIS A 342 -12.89 34.85 -17.01
N PRO A 343 -13.58 35.93 -17.44
CA PRO A 343 -13.48 37.22 -16.77
C PRO A 343 -14.07 37.21 -15.35
N ALA A 344 -15.09 36.38 -15.10
CA ALA A 344 -15.72 36.28 -13.78
C ALA A 344 -14.82 35.56 -12.77
N GLU A 345 -14.18 34.48 -13.20
CA GLU A 345 -13.26 33.68 -12.38
C GLU A 345 -12.00 34.48 -12.06
N VAL A 346 -11.43 35.20 -13.04
CA VAL A 346 -10.28 36.09 -12.81
C VAL A 346 -10.63 37.20 -11.82
N GLN A 347 -11.82 37.82 -11.95
CA GLN A 347 -12.26 38.85 -10.99
C GLN A 347 -12.41 38.28 -9.57
N ALA A 348 -12.99 37.08 -9.43
CA ALA A 348 -13.13 36.43 -8.13
C ALA A 348 -11.78 36.08 -7.51
N TRP A 349 -10.85 35.56 -8.31
CA TRP A 349 -9.48 35.23 -7.89
C TRP A 349 -8.70 36.48 -7.45
N GLN A 350 -8.80 37.59 -8.17
CA GLN A 350 -8.13 38.85 -7.82
C GLN A 350 -8.52 39.37 -6.44
N GLY A 351 -9.75 39.10 -5.97
CA GLY A 351 -10.20 39.48 -4.63
C GLY A 351 -9.91 38.44 -3.54
N SER A 352 -9.29 37.31 -3.88
CA SER A 352 -9.09 36.17 -3.00
C SER A 352 -7.78 36.24 -2.22
N VAL A 353 -7.66 35.42 -1.17
CA VAL A 353 -6.38 35.27 -0.44
C VAL A 353 -5.27 34.69 -1.31
N HIS A 354 -5.61 33.90 -2.34
CA HIS A 354 -4.64 33.32 -3.27
C HIS A 354 -4.10 34.36 -4.26
N GLY A 355 -4.95 35.25 -4.78
CA GLY A 355 -4.53 36.39 -5.61
C GLY A 355 -3.63 37.40 -4.87
N HIS A 356 -3.66 37.37 -3.52
CA HIS A 356 -2.85 38.22 -2.65
C HIS A 356 -1.85 37.41 -1.79
N ALA A 357 -1.52 36.18 -2.16
CA ALA A 357 -0.72 35.29 -1.30
C ALA A 357 0.70 35.84 -1.05
N MET A 358 1.37 36.41 -2.07
CA MET A 358 2.71 36.97 -1.90
C MET A 358 2.75 38.17 -0.95
N GLU A 359 1.64 38.91 -0.83
CA GLU A 359 1.54 40.06 0.09
C GLU A 359 1.56 39.64 1.56
N ARG A 360 1.30 38.35 1.86
CA ARG A 360 1.36 37.79 3.21
C ARG A 360 2.78 37.46 3.67
N LEU A 361 3.74 37.39 2.74
CA LEU A 361 5.14 37.12 3.03
C LEU A 361 5.88 38.42 3.36
N ASP A 362 6.78 38.37 4.34
CA ASP A 362 7.74 39.44 4.59
C ASP A 362 8.83 39.52 3.49
N ARG A 363 9.64 40.58 3.50
CA ARG A 363 10.66 40.81 2.46
C ARG A 363 11.74 39.72 2.38
N LYS A 364 11.99 38.99 3.46
CA LYS A 364 12.94 37.87 3.48
C LYS A 364 12.27 36.64 2.88
N GLN A 365 11.05 36.34 3.30
CA GLN A 365 10.25 35.22 2.82
C GLN A 365 9.93 35.34 1.32
N GLN A 366 9.68 36.54 0.80
CA GLN A 366 9.48 36.77 -0.64
C GLN A 366 10.72 36.43 -1.50
N LYS A 367 11.89 36.26 -0.88
CA LYS A 367 13.14 35.87 -1.54
C LYS A 367 13.56 34.43 -1.22
N ASP A 368 12.70 33.70 -0.51
CA ASP A 368 12.94 32.33 -0.09
C ASP A 368 12.12 31.38 -0.97
N PRO A 369 12.76 30.57 -1.84
CA PRO A 369 12.05 29.64 -2.71
C PRO A 369 11.15 28.66 -1.95
N ASP A 370 11.49 28.32 -0.70
CA ASP A 370 10.69 27.42 0.13
C ASP A 370 9.35 28.05 0.55
N CYS A 371 9.30 29.37 0.65
CA CYS A 371 8.07 30.13 0.88
C CYS A 371 7.33 30.36 -0.44
N VAL A 372 8.06 30.81 -1.47
CA VAL A 372 7.47 31.22 -2.75
C VAL A 372 6.79 30.06 -3.49
N ARG A 373 7.27 28.83 -3.33
CA ARG A 373 6.61 27.64 -3.93
C ARG A 373 5.13 27.47 -3.55
N CYS A 374 4.70 27.97 -2.39
CA CYS A 374 3.31 27.92 -1.94
C CYS A 374 2.56 29.25 -2.12
N HIS A 375 3.27 30.34 -2.46
CA HIS A 375 2.71 31.69 -2.52
C HIS A 375 2.71 32.28 -3.93
N ALA A 376 3.39 31.66 -4.88
CA ALA A 376 3.42 32.05 -6.29
C ALA A 376 3.24 30.86 -7.22
N THR A 377 2.70 31.10 -8.41
CA THR A 377 2.62 30.09 -9.47
C THR A 377 3.96 29.98 -10.21
N PRO A 378 4.50 28.78 -10.45
CA PRO A 378 5.68 28.64 -11.30
C PRO A 378 5.35 29.10 -12.73
N SER A 379 6.32 29.62 -13.48
CA SER A 379 6.15 30.02 -14.89
C SER A 379 6.05 28.80 -15.82
N ARG A 380 6.52 27.64 -15.35
CA ARG A 380 6.43 26.36 -16.01
C ARG A 380 6.27 25.25 -14.98
N THR A 381 5.31 24.37 -15.22
CA THR A 381 5.20 23.11 -14.52
C THR A 381 6.25 22.15 -15.07
N ALA A 382 7.27 21.81 -14.29
CA ALA A 382 8.34 20.86 -14.63
C ALA A 382 9.04 20.40 -13.34
N MET A 383 9.75 19.27 -13.37
CA MET A 383 10.62 18.89 -12.25
C MET A 383 11.78 19.88 -12.08
N GLY A 384 12.01 20.35 -10.85
CA GLY A 384 13.22 21.12 -10.51
C GLY A 384 13.11 22.65 -10.56
N THR A 385 11.90 23.21 -10.62
CA THR A 385 11.64 24.65 -10.40
C THR A 385 12.11 25.06 -9.01
N ARG A 386 13.18 25.85 -8.91
CA ARG A 386 13.87 26.08 -7.62
C ARG A 386 14.33 27.51 -7.40
N GLN A 387 14.31 28.37 -8.42
CA GLN A 387 14.73 29.76 -8.28
C GLN A 387 13.51 30.69 -8.27
N ILE A 388 13.62 31.83 -7.60
CA ILE A 388 12.51 32.80 -7.50
C ILE A 388 12.10 33.31 -8.88
N GLU A 389 13.06 33.47 -9.79
CA GLU A 389 12.85 33.94 -11.16
C GLU A 389 12.01 32.96 -12.00
N ASP A 390 11.89 31.72 -11.54
CA ASP A 390 11.04 30.72 -12.19
C ASP A 390 9.56 30.94 -11.85
N TYR A 391 9.20 31.86 -10.93
CA TYR A 391 7.83 32.08 -10.46
C TYR A 391 7.21 33.39 -10.95
N ARG A 392 5.90 33.35 -11.21
CA ARG A 392 5.02 34.49 -11.46
C ARG A 392 4.64 35.16 -10.14
N VAL A 393 5.63 35.73 -9.46
CA VAL A 393 5.46 36.34 -8.12
C VAL A 393 4.50 37.53 -8.10
N ASP A 394 4.29 38.18 -9.25
CA ASP A 394 3.33 39.27 -9.44
C ASP A 394 1.88 38.79 -9.46
N GLU A 395 1.65 37.52 -9.79
CA GLU A 395 0.32 36.91 -9.80
C GLU A 395 0.00 36.22 -8.45
N SER A 396 0.96 36.06 -7.54
CA SER A 396 0.75 35.20 -6.36
C SER A 396 0.30 33.79 -6.77
N VAL A 397 -0.57 33.13 -5.99
CA VAL A 397 -1.12 31.81 -6.32
C VAL A 397 -2.19 32.00 -7.40
N GLY A 398 -1.78 31.97 -8.66
CA GLY A 398 -2.61 32.07 -9.86
C GLY A 398 -3.37 30.80 -10.24
N CYS A 399 -4.19 30.89 -11.28
CA CYS A 399 -5.10 29.82 -11.73
C CYS A 399 -4.37 28.48 -11.93
N GLU A 400 -3.20 28.52 -12.55
CA GLU A 400 -2.46 27.34 -12.99
C GLU A 400 -1.77 26.60 -11.82
N SER A 401 -1.74 27.19 -10.61
CA SER A 401 -1.40 26.47 -9.38
C SER A 401 -2.43 25.39 -9.02
N CYS A 402 -3.70 25.59 -9.41
CA CYS A 402 -4.78 24.64 -9.14
C CYS A 402 -5.28 23.91 -10.40
N HIS A 403 -5.13 24.51 -11.57
CA HIS A 403 -5.67 24.00 -12.83
C HIS A 403 -4.62 23.29 -13.71
N GLY A 404 -3.33 23.44 -13.37
CA GLY A 404 -2.20 23.00 -14.20
C GLY A 404 -1.91 23.95 -15.36
N PRO A 405 -0.95 23.60 -16.24
CA PRO A 405 -0.47 24.49 -17.29
C PRO A 405 -1.51 24.74 -18.39
N GLY A 406 -1.81 26.02 -18.61
CA GLY A 406 -2.80 26.52 -19.56
C GLY A 406 -2.32 26.60 -21.00
N GLU A 407 -1.04 26.37 -21.29
CA GLU A 407 -0.48 26.45 -22.66
C GLU A 407 -1.30 25.68 -23.70
N ARG A 408 -1.61 24.40 -23.42
CA ARG A 408 -2.41 23.57 -24.32
C ARG A 408 -3.88 24.00 -24.35
N HIS A 409 -4.41 24.44 -23.22
CA HIS A 409 -5.79 24.87 -23.09
C HIS A 409 -6.06 26.14 -23.89
N VAL A 410 -5.20 27.16 -23.78
CA VAL A 410 -5.30 28.40 -24.56
C VAL A 410 -5.14 28.13 -26.05
N ALA A 411 -4.26 27.21 -26.45
CA ALA A 411 -4.08 26.84 -27.84
C ALA A 411 -5.29 26.07 -28.44
N SER A 412 -5.98 25.25 -27.63
CA SER A 412 -7.13 24.45 -28.05
C SER A 412 -8.09 24.23 -26.87
N PRO A 413 -9.05 25.14 -26.60
CA PRO A 413 -9.82 25.10 -25.36
C PRO A 413 -10.77 23.89 -25.30
N THR A 414 -10.48 22.94 -24.39
CA THR A 414 -11.38 21.82 -24.06
C THR A 414 -11.39 21.57 -22.54
N PRO A 415 -12.46 20.99 -21.97
CA PRO A 415 -12.47 20.60 -20.55
C PRO A 415 -11.47 19.49 -20.20
N SER A 416 -10.93 18.77 -21.20
CA SER A 416 -10.08 17.61 -20.99
C SER A 416 -8.58 17.94 -20.93
N ASN A 417 -8.18 19.17 -21.26
CA ASN A 417 -6.77 19.58 -21.31
C ASN A 417 -6.38 20.65 -20.29
N ILE A 418 -7.28 20.91 -19.34
CA ILE A 418 -7.06 21.69 -18.12
C ILE A 418 -7.80 21.01 -16.98
N LEU A 419 -7.28 21.02 -15.74
CA LEU A 419 -7.98 20.38 -14.63
C LEU A 419 -9.24 21.19 -14.26
N GLY A 420 -10.43 20.60 -14.36
CA GLY A 420 -11.67 21.22 -13.91
C GLY A 420 -12.00 20.81 -12.47
N LEU A 421 -11.80 21.70 -11.49
CA LEU A 421 -12.02 21.37 -10.07
C LEU A 421 -13.45 20.88 -9.77
N GLY A 422 -14.47 21.35 -10.49
CA GLY A 422 -15.86 20.90 -10.30
C GLY A 422 -16.24 19.56 -10.94
N ALA A 423 -15.35 18.95 -11.73
CA ALA A 423 -15.60 17.70 -12.46
C ALA A 423 -14.80 16.51 -11.90
N SER A 424 -13.95 16.74 -10.91
CA SER A 424 -13.15 15.71 -10.26
C SER A 424 -13.70 15.40 -8.86
N CYS A 425 -13.42 14.19 -8.38
CA CYS A 425 -13.72 13.79 -7.01
C CYS A 425 -13.04 14.78 -6.03
N PRO A 426 -13.81 15.44 -5.14
CA PRO A 426 -13.26 16.43 -4.22
C PRO A 426 -12.15 15.88 -3.34
N GLU A 427 -12.30 14.65 -2.85
CA GLU A 427 -11.35 14.02 -1.94
C GLU A 427 -10.11 13.48 -2.67
N CYS A 428 -10.28 12.88 -3.85
CA CYS A 428 -9.16 12.25 -4.57
C CYS A 428 -8.29 13.25 -5.34
N VAL A 429 -8.87 14.38 -5.78
CA VAL A 429 -8.21 15.33 -6.68
C VAL A 429 -8.13 16.71 -6.07
N ILE A 430 -9.23 17.28 -5.58
CA ILE A 430 -9.24 18.69 -5.15
C ILE A 430 -8.46 18.85 -3.84
N GLU A 431 -8.68 17.99 -2.86
CA GLU A 431 -7.96 18.03 -1.59
C GLU A 431 -6.46 17.91 -1.76
N GLU A 432 -6.05 17.09 -2.70
CA GLU A 432 -4.67 16.82 -3.05
C GLU A 432 -3.98 18.05 -3.68
N VAL A 433 -4.69 18.78 -4.55
CA VAL A 433 -4.21 20.07 -5.05
C VAL A 433 -4.02 21.07 -3.91
N CYS A 434 -4.96 21.14 -2.97
CA CYS A 434 -4.89 22.08 -1.84
C CYS A 434 -3.78 21.71 -0.84
N THR A 435 -3.63 20.43 -0.52
CA THR A 435 -2.69 19.94 0.50
C THR A 435 -1.24 19.92 0.02
N SER A 436 -0.99 20.24 -1.26
CA SER A 436 0.35 20.58 -1.76
C SER A 436 1.00 21.76 -1.01
N CYS A 437 0.17 22.68 -0.51
CA CYS A 437 0.57 23.86 0.27
C CYS A 437 0.01 23.83 1.70
N HIS A 438 -1.24 23.37 1.85
CA HIS A 438 -1.93 23.26 3.14
C HIS A 438 -1.65 21.91 3.82
N THR A 439 -0.45 21.74 4.34
CA THR A 439 -0.07 20.55 5.12
C THR A 439 -0.36 20.76 6.60
N PRO A 440 -0.47 19.71 7.43
CA PRO A 440 -0.63 19.86 8.88
C PRO A 440 0.46 20.69 9.56
N ARG A 441 1.64 20.80 8.94
CA ARG A 441 2.74 21.65 9.41
C ARG A 441 2.42 23.14 9.28
N TRP A 442 1.69 23.54 8.24
CA TRP A 442 1.43 24.94 7.91
C TRP A 442 -0.02 25.36 8.18
N ASP A 443 -0.95 24.41 8.13
CA ASP A 443 -2.39 24.58 8.34
C ASP A 443 -2.91 23.36 9.13
N ALA A 444 -2.65 23.36 10.44
CA ALA A 444 -2.96 22.23 11.32
C ALA A 444 -4.47 21.92 11.42
N ASP A 445 -5.31 22.93 11.18
CA ASP A 445 -6.77 22.84 11.21
C ASP A 445 -7.37 22.74 9.79
N TRP A 446 -6.59 22.28 8.80
CA TRP A 446 -7.08 22.12 7.42
C TRP A 446 -8.28 21.16 7.36
N SER A 447 -9.37 21.63 6.75
CA SER A 447 -10.56 20.85 6.44
C SER A 447 -11.05 21.17 5.03
N LEU A 448 -11.03 20.19 4.14
CA LEU A 448 -11.50 20.37 2.76
C LEU A 448 -12.94 20.87 2.72
N GLU A 449 -13.83 20.29 3.52
CA GLU A 449 -15.26 20.62 3.55
C GLU A 449 -15.48 22.10 3.93
N GLU A 450 -14.81 22.58 4.97
CA GLU A 450 -14.90 23.97 5.41
C GLU A 450 -14.32 24.93 4.36
N ARG A 451 -13.18 24.55 3.77
CA ARG A 451 -12.43 25.40 2.83
C ARG A 451 -13.14 25.50 1.48
N LEU A 452 -13.69 24.41 0.95
CA LEU A 452 -14.52 24.45 -0.26
C LEU A 452 -15.77 25.32 -0.09
N GLY A 453 -16.39 25.32 1.09
CA GLY A 453 -17.51 26.22 1.41
C GLY A 453 -17.14 27.71 1.38
N ALA A 454 -15.87 28.04 1.63
CA ALA A 454 -15.35 29.41 1.62
C ALA A 454 -14.94 29.91 0.22
N VAL A 455 -14.56 29.01 -0.69
CA VAL A 455 -14.21 29.34 -2.09
C VAL A 455 -15.49 29.52 -2.93
N LYS A 456 -16.25 30.59 -2.67
CA LYS A 456 -17.41 30.94 -3.49
C LYS A 456 -16.96 31.42 -4.88
N GLY A 457 -17.34 30.67 -5.92
CA GLY A 457 -17.11 31.02 -7.33
C GLY A 457 -16.45 29.93 -8.18
N HIS A 458 -16.02 28.81 -7.59
CA HIS A 458 -15.36 27.70 -8.30
C HIS A 458 -16.00 26.30 -8.00
N GLY A 459 -17.19 26.26 -7.41
CA GLY A 459 -17.98 25.02 -7.20
C GLY A 459 -19.00 24.79 -8.32
N PRO A 460 -19.55 23.57 -8.47
CA PRO A 460 -20.44 23.24 -9.58
C PRO A 460 -21.62 24.22 -9.65
N ALA A 461 -21.93 24.68 -10.86
CA ALA A 461 -23.27 25.20 -11.12
C ALA A 461 -24.25 24.10 -10.71
N ARG A 462 -25.20 24.45 -9.84
CA ARG A 462 -26.26 23.54 -9.38
C ARG A 462 -26.98 22.86 -10.53
#